data_AF-A0A2I8VJ09-F1
#
_entry.id   AF-A0A2I8VJ09-F1
#
_cell.length_a   1.000
_cell.length_b   1.000
_cell.length_c   1.000
_cell.angle_alpha   90.00
_cell.angle_beta   90.00
_cell.angle_gamma   90.00
#
_symmetry.space_group_name_H-M   'P 1'
#
loop_
_entity.id
_entity.type
_entity.pdbx_description
1 polymer ?
#
loop_
_entity_poly.entity_id
_entity_poly.type
_entity_poly.pdbx_seq_one_letter_code
_entity_poly.pdbx_strand_id
1 'polypeptide(L)' 'MTALSFDEHGVDVVYQGTDFRLERDLIEEAIGKSYPNVTDHEVLKIVEKNPHLSGEPRRIQDILRT' A
#
# COMPACT_ATOMS: atom_id res chain seq x y z
N MET A 1 -0.95 -13.44 -6.57
CA MET A 1 -0.67 -13.20 -5.14
C MET A 1 0.08 -11.89 -5.09
N THR A 2 -0.52 -10.88 -4.49
CA THR A 2 0.06 -9.54 -4.38
C THR A 2 0.59 -9.40 -2.96
N ALA A 3 1.86 -9.05 -2.79
CA ALA A 3 2.44 -8.80 -1.48
C ALA A 3 2.79 -7.31 -1.38
N LEU A 4 2.42 -6.69 -0.25
CA LEU A 4 2.77 -5.32 0.08
C LEU A 4 3.63 -5.33 1.34
N SER A 5 4.79 -4.69 1.26
CA SER A 5 5.66 -4.43 2.41
C SER A 5 5.69 -2.92 2.64
N PHE A 6 5.38 -2.47 3.85
CA PHE A 6 5.27 -1.05 4.17
C PHE A 6 6.48 -0.61 5.01
N ASP A 7 7.09 0.51 4.65
CA ASP A 7 8.12 1.19 5.42
C ASP A 7 7.80 2.70 5.59
N GLU A 8 8.67 3.47 6.26
CA GLU A 8 8.49 4.91 6.50
C GLU A 8 8.65 5.79 5.25
N HIS A 9 9.22 5.24 4.18
CA HIS A 9 9.55 5.91 2.93
C HIS A 9 8.65 5.48 1.76
N GLY A 10 7.88 4.40 1.88
CA GLY A 10 7.00 3.91 0.82
C GLY A 10 6.60 2.44 0.98
N VAL A 11 6.13 1.86 -0.12
CA VAL A 11 5.62 0.48 -0.15
C VAL A 11 6.33 -0.31 -1.24
N ASP A 12 6.97 -1.41 -0.85
CA ASP A 12 7.49 -2.39 -1.79
C ASP A 12 6.34 -3.34 -2.19
N VAL A 13 6.14 -3.46 -3.49
CA VAL A 13 5.03 -4.19 -4.10
C VAL A 13 5.58 -5.33 -4.93
N VAL A 14 5.09 -6.54 -4.65
CA VAL A 14 5.31 -7.72 -5.49
C VAL A 14 3.98 -8.06 -6.16
N TYR A 15 3.87 -7.79 -7.46
CA TYR A 15 2.68 -8.06 -8.26
C TYR A 15 3.03 -8.88 -9.50
N GLN A 16 2.44 -10.07 -9.63
CA GLN A 16 2.66 -10.98 -10.76
C GLN A 16 4.15 -11.29 -11.04
N GLY A 17 5.00 -11.32 -10.00
CA GLY A 17 6.45 -11.53 -10.14
C GLY A 17 7.22 -10.30 -10.61
N THR A 18 6.56 -9.13 -10.64
CA THR A 18 7.21 -7.83 -10.81
C THR A 18 7.33 -7.16 -9.46
N ASP A 19 8.56 -6.81 -9.09
CA ASP A 19 8.87 -6.14 -7.85
C ASP A 19 9.14 -4.67 -8.15
N PHE A 20 8.41 -3.77 -7.51
CA PHE A 20 8.60 -2.34 -7.65
C PHE A 20 8.27 -1.62 -6.35
N ARG A 21 8.83 -0.42 -6.21
CA ARG A 21 8.62 0.42 -5.03
C ARG A 21 7.70 1.58 -5.40
N LEU A 22 6.66 1.75 -4.60
CA LEU A 22 5.84 2.94 -4.59
C LEU A 22 6.38 3.90 -3.52
N GLU A 23 6.94 5.01 -3.97
CA GLU A 23 7.38 6.08 -3.08
C GLU A 23 6.21 6.67 -2.30
N ARG A 24 6.48 7.09 -1.07
CA ARG A 24 5.50 7.75 -0.20
C ARG A 24 4.75 8.85 -0.92
N ASP A 25 5.47 9.76 -1.57
CA ASP A 25 4.90 10.95 -2.19
C ASP A 25 3.94 10.58 -3.34
N LEU A 26 4.23 9.51 -4.09
CA LEU A 26 3.34 9.01 -5.15
C LEU A 26 2.03 8.44 -4.57
N ILE A 27 2.11 7.76 -3.43
CA ILE A 27 0.93 7.21 -2.74
C ILE A 27 0.07 8.35 -2.19
N GLU A 28 0.71 9.35 -1.57
CA GLU A 28 0.02 10.53 -1.04
C GLU A 28 -0.68 11.32 -2.13
N GLU A 29 -0.02 11.52 -3.28
CA GLU A 29 -0.58 12.20 -4.44
C GLU A 29 -1.75 11.40 -5.06
N ALA A 30 -1.59 10.09 -5.23
CA ALA A 30 -2.61 9.24 -5.84
C ALA A 30 -3.89 9.14 -4.99
N ILE A 31 -3.76 9.16 -3.66
CA ILE A 31 -4.89 9.00 -2.73
C ILE A 31 -5.42 10.35 -2.24
N GLY A 32 -4.58 11.39 -2.24
CA GLY A 32 -4.90 12.68 -1.63
C GLY A 32 -4.95 12.65 -0.10
N LYS A 33 -4.19 11.73 0.52
CA LYS A 33 -4.11 11.56 1.98
C LYS A 33 -2.66 11.43 2.40
N SER A 34 -2.34 11.87 3.62
CA SER A 34 -1.03 11.60 4.22
C SER A 34 -0.80 10.10 4.38
N TYR A 35 0.40 9.65 4.05
CA TYR A 35 0.82 8.25 3.99
C TYR A 35 0.51 7.46 5.27
N PRO A 36 0.73 7.99 6.50
CA PRO A 36 0.36 7.26 7.72
C PRO A 36 -1.13 6.94 7.85
N ASN A 37 -1.99 7.74 7.20
CA ASN A 37 -3.45 7.60 7.23
C ASN A 37 -3.99 6.76 6.07
N VAL A 38 -3.16 6.44 5.07
CA VAL A 38 -3.52 5.56 3.97
C VAL A 38 -3.71 4.14 4.49
N THR A 39 -4.59 3.37 3.87
CA THR A 39 -4.82 1.96 4.18
C THR A 39 -4.13 1.04 3.19
N ASP A 40 -3.77 -0.16 3.64
CA ASP A 40 -3.27 -1.25 2.78
C ASP A 40 -4.19 -1.53 1.59
N HIS A 41 -5.51 -1.50 1.81
CA HIS A 41 -6.53 -1.68 0.78
C HIS A 41 -6.51 -0.57 -0.28
N GLU A 42 -6.23 0.68 0.11
CA GLU A 42 -6.11 1.79 -0.85
C GLU A 42 -4.85 1.64 -1.71
N VAL A 43 -3.72 1.27 -1.11
CA VAL A 43 -2.49 0.99 -1.87
C VAL A 43 -2.69 -0.20 -2.82
N LEU A 44 -3.35 -1.25 -2.35
CA LEU A 44 -3.64 -2.43 -3.17
C LEU A 44 -4.51 -2.07 -4.39
N LYS A 45 -5.44 -1.11 -4.26
CA LYS A 45 -6.27 -0.61 -5.39
C LYS A 45 -5.50 0.22 -6.42
N ILE A 46 -4.36 0.81 -6.04
CA ILE A 46 -3.46 1.50 -6.98
C ILE A 46 -2.74 0.47 -7.86
N VAL A 47 -2.31 -0.64 -7.25
CA VAL A 47 -1.55 -1.71 -7.90
C VAL A 47 -2.46 -2.61 -8.73
N GLU A 48 -3.58 -3.04 -8.15
CA GLU A 48 -4.48 -4.04 -8.69
C GLU A 48 -5.90 -3.47 -8.76
N LYS A 49 -6.52 -3.49 -9.95
CA LYS A 49 -7.87 -2.91 -10.14
C LYS A 49 -8.98 -3.66 -9.41
N ASN A 50 -8.84 -4.98 -9.25
CA ASN A 50 -9.79 -5.84 -8.52
C ASN A 50 -9.02 -6.73 -7.53
N PRO A 51 -8.45 -6.13 -6.48
CA PRO A 51 -7.72 -6.91 -5.50
C PRO A 51 -8.67 -7.81 -4.71
N HIS A 52 -8.21 -9.01 -4.40
CA HIS A 52 -8.86 -9.84 -3.38
C HIS A 52 -8.57 -9.25 -2.00
N LEU A 53 -9.41 -8.30 -1.59
CA LEU A 53 -9.39 -7.70 -0.27
C LEU A 53 -9.89 -8.74 0.73
N SER A 54 -9.05 -9.15 1.67
CA SER A 54 -9.43 -10.05 2.76
C SER A 54 -9.18 -9.38 4.10
N GLY A 55 -10.18 -9.40 4.98
CA GLY A 55 -10.10 -8.76 6.29
C GLY A 55 -10.51 -7.29 6.28
N GLU A 56 -10.23 -6.60 7.38
CA GLU A 56 -10.50 -5.17 7.55
C GLU A 56 -9.32 -4.32 7.06
N PRO A 57 -9.57 -3.14 6.46
CA PRO A 57 -8.51 -2.22 6.07
C PRO A 57 -7.73 -1.73 7.29
N ARG A 58 -6.39 -1.79 7.18
CA ARG A 58 -5.47 -1.33 8.23
C ARG A 58 -4.67 -0.15 7.73
N ARG A 59 -4.49 0.86 8.58
CA ARG A 59 -3.70 2.04 8.22
C ARG A 59 -2.22 1.70 8.22
N ILE A 60 -1.46 2.34 7.34
CA ILE A 60 -0.01 2.15 7.25
C ILE A 60 0.66 2.44 8.60
N GLN A 61 0.24 3.50 9.31
CA GLN A 61 0.80 3.78 10.65
C GLN A 61 0.60 2.64 11.66
N ASP A 62 -0.50 1.88 11.54
CA ASP A 62 -0.80 0.78 12.47
C ASP A 62 0.02 -0.45 12.09
N ILE A 63 0.28 -0.64 10.77
CA ILE A 63 1.15 -1.68 10.24
C ILE A 63 2.60 -1.42 10.65
N LEU A 64 3.10 -0.19 10.53
CA LEU A 64 4.47 0.19 10.92
C LEU A 64 4.73 0.14 12.43
N ARG A 65 3.68 0.11 13.24
CA ARG A 65 3.75 0.03 14.72
C ARG A 65 3.71 -1.39 15.26
N THR A 66 3.50 -2.38 14.40
CA THR A 66 3.40 -3.81 14.76
C THR A 66 4.75 -4.50 14.54
#